data_AF-A0A0P9CXG1-F1
#
_entry.id   AF-A0A0P9CXG1-F1
#
_cell.length_a   1.000
_cell.length_b   1.000
_cell.length_c   1.000
_cell.angle_alpha   90.00
_cell.angle_beta   90.00
_cell.angle_gamma   90.00
#
_symmetry.space_group_name_H-M   'P 1'
#
loop_
_entity.id
_entity.type
_entity.pdbx_description
1 polymer ?
#
loop_
_entity_poly.entity_id
_entity_poly.type
_entity_poly.pdbx_seq_one_letter_code
_entity_poly.pdbx_strand_id
1 'polypeptide(L)'
;MPAAMTLCDRSAELVQAWKRYFPEESGVKVVNQNILTLAVDALAVPANAFGFTDSGVDMAISQEIFDWRLQDTLRAQIDRDFDGELLVGQALVLPTKSARLRYMIVAPTMRVPADVSGSVNAYLAMRAILRAVEAHNRAHKPSPNDQIRSLAIP
;
A
#
# COMPACT_ATOMS: atom_id res chain seq x y z
N MET A 1 7.39 15.20 -9.42
CA MET A 1 8.50 14.38 -8.88
C MET A 1 7.94 13.04 -8.45
N PRO A 2 8.66 11.92 -8.62
CA PRO A 2 8.22 10.63 -8.09
C PRO A 2 8.11 10.70 -6.56
N ALA A 3 7.19 9.92 -5.98
CA ALA A 3 7.04 9.84 -4.54
C ALA A 3 8.30 9.21 -3.91
N ALA A 4 8.77 9.73 -2.77
CA ALA A 4 9.81 9.12 -1.98
C ALA A 4 9.32 7.76 -1.45
N MET A 5 10.10 6.70 -1.66
CA MET A 5 9.72 5.34 -1.33
C MET A 5 10.45 4.85 -0.08
N THR A 6 9.69 4.23 0.83
CA THR A 6 10.23 3.54 2.01
C THR A 6 9.74 2.09 2.03
N LEU A 7 10.66 1.14 1.90
CA LEU A 7 10.40 -0.28 2.21
C LEU A 7 10.57 -0.48 3.71
N CYS A 8 9.57 -1.05 4.37
CA CYS A 8 9.56 -1.15 5.82
C CYS A 8 8.91 -2.44 6.29
N ASP A 9 9.66 -3.26 7.02
CA ASP A 9 9.11 -4.46 7.63
C ASP A 9 9.73 -4.71 9.02
N ARG A 10 9.06 -5.51 9.84
CA ARG A 10 9.57 -5.93 11.16
C ARG A 10 10.60 -7.05 11.07
N SER A 11 10.61 -7.81 9.98
CA SER A 11 11.60 -8.85 9.69
C SER A 11 12.96 -8.24 9.34
N ALA A 12 13.93 -8.46 10.21
CA ALA A 12 15.31 -8.06 9.95
C ALA A 12 15.90 -8.77 8.72
N GLU A 13 15.48 -10.02 8.47
CA GLU A 13 15.93 -10.80 7.31
C GLU A 13 15.46 -10.18 6.00
N LEU A 14 14.16 -9.83 5.91
CA LEU A 14 13.60 -9.16 4.73
C LEU A 14 14.26 -7.80 4.49
N VAL A 15 14.44 -7.01 5.55
CA VAL A 15 15.11 -5.72 5.47
C VAL A 15 16.55 -5.85 4.99
N GLN A 16 17.29 -6.85 5.48
CA GLN A 16 18.63 -7.13 4.99
C GLN A 16 18.63 -7.55 3.52
N ALA A 17 17.66 -8.34 3.09
CA ALA A 17 17.52 -8.73 1.69
C ALA A 17 17.28 -7.50 0.80
N TRP A 18 16.36 -6.60 1.17
CA TRP A 18 16.11 -5.37 0.43
C TRP A 18 17.34 -4.46 0.35
N LYS A 19 18.10 -4.30 1.44
CA LYS A 19 19.33 -3.51 1.42
C LYS A 19 20.37 -3.98 0.40
N ARG A 20 20.36 -5.26 0.02
CA ARG A 20 21.24 -5.79 -1.04
C ARG A 20 20.84 -5.31 -2.44
N TYR A 21 19.55 -5.09 -2.67
CA TYR A 21 19.00 -4.66 -3.96
C TYR A 21 18.76 -3.14 -4.06
N PHE A 22 18.58 -2.49 -2.91
CA PHE A 22 18.35 -1.05 -2.77
C PHE A 22 19.43 -0.43 -1.88
N PRO A 23 20.64 -0.19 -2.42
CA PRO A 23 21.67 0.57 -1.73
C PRO A 23 21.24 2.04 -1.57
N GLU A 24 21.95 2.83 -0.76
CA GLU A 24 21.53 4.20 -0.41
C GLU A 24 21.35 5.11 -1.65
N GLU A 25 22.15 4.90 -2.69
CA GLU A 25 22.13 5.66 -3.94
C GLU A 25 20.90 5.35 -4.81
N SER A 26 20.15 4.28 -4.50
CA SER A 26 18.92 3.93 -5.21
C SER A 26 17.78 4.93 -4.98
N GLY A 27 17.88 5.76 -3.93
CA GLY A 27 16.82 6.67 -3.51
C GLY A 27 15.63 5.98 -2.82
N VAL A 28 15.70 4.66 -2.58
CA VAL A 28 14.72 3.90 -1.82
C VAL A 28 15.21 3.74 -0.39
N LYS A 29 14.43 4.22 0.58
CA LYS A 29 14.74 4.05 2.00
C LYS A 29 14.33 2.65 2.44
N VAL A 30 15.19 1.95 3.16
CA VAL A 30 14.87 0.62 3.74
C VAL A 30 15.02 0.67 5.25
N VAL A 31 13.95 0.36 5.98
CA VAL A 31 13.90 0.46 7.46
C VAL A 31 13.35 -0.81 8.11
N ASN A 32 13.89 -1.15 9.27
CA ASN A 32 13.37 -2.23 10.11
C ASN A 32 12.62 -1.65 11.31
N GLN A 33 11.31 -1.50 11.19
CA GLN A 33 10.45 -0.93 12.22
C GLN A 33 8.98 -1.27 11.95
N ASN A 34 8.09 -0.81 12.84
CA ASN A 34 6.67 -0.79 12.53
C ASN A 34 6.38 0.24 11.42
N ILE A 35 5.89 -0.22 10.27
CA ILE A 35 5.57 0.65 9.12
C ILE A 35 4.58 1.75 9.47
N LEU A 36 3.74 1.52 10.48
CA LEU A 36 2.66 2.42 10.88
C LEU A 36 3.14 3.57 11.78
N THR A 37 4.40 3.55 12.20
CA THR A 37 5.03 4.70 12.89
C THR A 37 5.63 5.70 11.91
N LEU A 38 5.73 5.36 10.62
CA LEU A 38 6.28 6.25 9.60
C LEU A 38 5.36 7.45 9.36
N ALA A 39 5.99 8.62 9.18
CA ALA A 39 5.32 9.83 8.70
C ALA A 39 5.41 9.86 7.16
N VAL A 40 4.40 9.29 6.50
CA VAL A 40 4.29 9.23 5.04
C VAL A 40 2.87 9.58 4.60
N ASP A 41 2.74 10.15 3.40
CA ASP A 41 1.43 10.54 2.87
C ASP A 41 0.56 9.31 2.56
N ALA A 42 1.17 8.20 2.15
CA ALA A 42 0.47 6.99 1.77
C ALA A 42 1.14 5.69 2.27
N LEU A 43 0.32 4.68 2.52
CA LEU A 43 0.72 3.33 2.91
C LEU A 43 0.17 2.33 1.90
N ALA A 44 1.03 1.47 1.36
CA ALA A 44 0.60 0.32 0.59
C ALA A 44 0.09 -0.80 1.51
N VAL A 45 -1.03 -1.40 1.13
CA VAL A 45 -1.72 -2.44 1.90
C VAL A 45 -1.90 -3.67 1.02
N PRO A 46 -1.14 -4.74 1.25
CA PRO A 46 -1.41 -6.05 0.66
C PRO A 46 -2.78 -6.54 1.12
N ALA A 47 -3.60 -7.03 0.18
CA ALA A 47 -4.93 -7.56 0.47
C ALA A 47 -5.23 -8.80 -0.38
N ASN A 48 -6.43 -9.37 -0.20
CA ASN A 48 -7.02 -10.27 -1.19
C ASN A 48 -7.91 -9.50 -2.18
N ALA A 49 -8.44 -10.19 -3.20
CA ALA A 49 -9.19 -9.53 -4.27
C ALA A 49 -10.54 -8.95 -3.83
N PHE A 50 -11.03 -9.33 -2.65
CA PHE A 50 -12.30 -8.88 -2.10
C PHE A 50 -12.13 -7.78 -1.06
N GLY A 51 -10.92 -7.24 -0.91
CA GLY A 51 -10.66 -6.10 -0.02
C GLY A 51 -10.68 -6.45 1.48
N PHE A 52 -10.57 -7.73 1.85
CA PHE A 52 -10.31 -8.06 3.26
C PHE A 52 -8.83 -7.83 3.57
N THR A 53 -8.58 -7.16 4.69
CA THR A 53 -7.25 -6.74 5.12
C THR A 53 -6.80 -7.43 6.40
N ASP A 54 -7.53 -8.49 6.78
CA ASP A 54 -7.45 -9.23 8.04
C ASP A 54 -6.11 -9.98 8.25
N SER A 55 -5.22 -9.99 7.25
CA SER A 55 -3.90 -10.63 7.34
C SER A 55 -2.82 -9.65 7.79
N GLY A 56 -2.70 -9.43 9.10
CA GLY A 56 -1.40 -9.07 9.71
C GLY A 56 -1.05 -7.58 9.82
N VAL A 57 -1.90 -6.66 9.39
CA VAL A 57 -1.78 -5.26 9.85
C VAL A 57 -2.30 -5.23 11.28
N ASP A 58 -1.39 -5.09 12.25
CA ASP A 58 -1.63 -5.05 13.70
C ASP A 58 -3.04 -4.53 14.06
N MET A 59 -3.85 -5.35 14.75
CA MET A 59 -5.21 -4.99 15.17
C MET A 59 -5.28 -3.66 15.93
N ALA A 60 -4.18 -3.25 16.59
CA ALA A 60 -4.05 -1.96 17.27
C ALA A 60 -4.19 -0.75 16.32
N ILE A 61 -3.94 -0.94 15.02
CA ILE A 61 -3.98 0.10 13.99
C ILE A 61 -5.26 0.01 13.14
N SER A 62 -5.95 -1.14 13.23
CA SER A 62 -7.39 -1.23 12.92
C SER A 62 -8.23 -0.16 13.65
N GLN A 63 -7.80 0.35 14.81
CA GLN A 63 -8.63 1.30 15.53
C GLN A 63 -8.40 2.77 15.15
N GLU A 64 -7.19 3.17 14.76
CA GLU A 64 -6.86 4.58 14.46
C GLU A 64 -6.92 4.91 12.95
N ILE A 65 -6.56 3.95 12.09
CA ILE A 65 -6.41 4.16 10.64
C ILE A 65 -7.42 3.32 9.86
N PHE A 66 -7.64 2.09 10.31
CA PHE A 66 -8.45 1.08 9.66
C PHE A 66 -9.80 0.92 10.38
N ASP A 67 -10.50 2.04 10.64
CA ASP A 67 -11.91 2.02 11.10
C ASP A 67 -12.64 0.99 10.23
N TRP A 68 -13.50 0.14 10.81
CA TRP A 68 -14.27 -0.88 10.07
C TRP A 68 -14.95 -0.27 8.84
N ARG A 69 -15.32 1.02 8.94
CA ARG A 69 -15.83 1.84 7.84
C ARG A 69 -14.92 1.94 6.63
N LEU A 70 -13.61 1.90 6.79
CA LEU A 70 -12.66 1.96 5.69
C LEU A 70 -12.64 0.64 4.90
N GLN A 71 -12.69 -0.50 5.59
CA GLN A 71 -12.86 -1.79 4.91
C GLN A 71 -14.21 -1.86 4.20
N ASP A 72 -15.28 -1.37 4.82
CA ASP A 72 -16.59 -1.28 4.16
C ASP A 72 -16.56 -0.34 2.94
N THR A 73 -15.87 0.79 3.05
CA THR A 73 -15.68 1.74 1.93
C THR A 73 -14.89 1.10 0.79
N LEU A 74 -13.78 0.42 1.12
CA LEU A 74 -12.97 -0.33 0.16
C LEU A 74 -13.81 -1.36 -0.57
N ARG A 75 -14.56 -2.19 0.17
CA ARG A 75 -15.39 -3.23 -0.41
C ARG A 75 -16.52 -2.68 -1.26
N ALA A 76 -17.23 -1.65 -0.78
CA ALA A 76 -18.28 -0.98 -1.55
C ALA A 76 -17.74 -0.31 -2.81
N GLN A 77 -16.46 0.10 -2.82
CA GLN A 77 -15.81 0.62 -4.02
C GLN A 77 -15.36 -0.50 -4.97
N ILE A 78 -14.84 -1.62 -4.44
CA ILE A 78 -14.54 -2.82 -5.23
C ILE A 78 -15.81 -3.34 -5.93
N ASP A 79 -16.92 -3.44 -5.20
CA ASP A 79 -18.20 -3.90 -5.74
C ASP A 79 -18.71 -3.00 -6.89
N ARG A 80 -18.47 -1.70 -6.79
CA ARG A 80 -18.97 -0.70 -7.74
C ARG A 80 -18.07 -0.50 -8.95
N ASP A 81 -16.77 -0.39 -8.72
CA ASP A 81 -15.80 0.06 -9.73
C ASP A 81 -15.03 -1.13 -10.35
N PHE A 82 -15.09 -2.32 -9.75
CA PHE A 82 -14.34 -3.51 -10.13
C PHE A 82 -15.22 -4.77 -10.22
N ASP A 83 -16.53 -4.61 -10.33
CA ASP A 83 -17.48 -5.72 -10.48
C ASP A 83 -17.35 -6.81 -9.40
N GLY A 84 -16.95 -6.41 -8.18
CA GLY A 84 -16.79 -7.29 -7.01
C GLY A 84 -15.39 -7.84 -6.77
N GLU A 85 -14.42 -7.62 -7.67
CA GLU A 85 -13.05 -8.13 -7.49
C GLU A 85 -11.96 -7.16 -7.96
N LEU A 86 -11.15 -6.67 -7.03
CA LEU A 86 -9.87 -6.03 -7.36
C LEU A 86 -8.84 -7.13 -7.56
N LEU A 87 -8.38 -7.38 -8.78
CA LEU A 87 -7.47 -8.50 -9.07
C LEU A 87 -6.00 -8.15 -8.82
N VAL A 88 -5.16 -9.19 -8.68
CA VAL A 88 -3.70 -9.03 -8.59
C VAL A 88 -3.18 -8.27 -9.81
N GLY A 89 -2.38 -7.23 -9.58
CA GLY A 89 -1.92 -6.31 -10.63
C GLY A 89 -2.79 -5.08 -10.83
N GLN A 90 -3.87 -4.94 -10.05
CA GLN A 90 -4.63 -3.71 -9.86
C GLN A 90 -4.35 -3.12 -8.48
N ALA A 91 -4.65 -1.84 -8.30
CA ALA A 91 -4.54 -1.17 -7.02
C ALA A 91 -5.55 -0.02 -6.92
N LEU A 92 -5.99 0.27 -5.70
CA LEU A 92 -6.96 1.30 -5.38
C LEU A 92 -6.36 2.31 -4.40
N VAL A 93 -6.46 3.61 -4.70
CA VAL A 93 -6.09 4.68 -3.77
C VAL A 93 -7.33 5.11 -2.99
N LEU A 94 -7.27 4.98 -1.67
CA LEU A 94 -8.34 5.37 -0.76
C LEU A 94 -7.86 6.52 0.15
N PRO A 95 -8.62 7.62 0.25
CA PRO A 95 -8.35 8.64 1.25
C PRO A 95 -8.67 8.11 2.66
N THR A 96 -7.88 8.51 3.65
CA THR A 96 -8.18 8.26 5.06
C THR A 96 -8.60 9.55 5.76
N LYS A 97 -8.99 9.46 7.04
CA LYS A 97 -9.29 10.63 7.89
C LYS A 97 -8.05 11.16 8.64
N SER A 98 -6.88 10.54 8.46
CA SER A 98 -5.65 10.92 9.14
C SER A 98 -4.92 12.03 8.39
N ALA A 99 -4.50 13.08 9.11
CA ALA A 99 -3.62 14.11 8.55
C ALA A 99 -2.22 13.57 8.25
N ARG A 100 -1.77 12.55 8.98
CA ARG A 100 -0.46 11.93 8.82
C ARG A 100 -0.46 10.94 7.66
N LEU A 101 -1.42 10.01 7.65
CA LEU A 101 -1.54 9.00 6.61
C LEU A 101 -2.74 9.33 5.72
N ARG A 102 -2.58 10.27 4.79
CA ARG A 102 -3.70 10.80 3.99
C ARG A 102 -4.32 9.75 3.07
N TYR A 103 -3.53 8.76 2.62
CA TYR A 103 -3.98 7.75 1.67
C TYR A 103 -3.56 6.34 2.06
N MET A 104 -4.34 5.37 1.60
CA MET A 104 -3.98 3.95 1.56
C MET A 104 -4.06 3.46 0.13
N ILE A 105 -3.08 2.66 -0.27
CA ILE A 105 -3.03 2.07 -1.61
C ILE A 105 -3.21 0.56 -1.45
N VAL A 106 -4.41 0.09 -1.69
CA VAL A 106 -4.76 -1.32 -1.54
C VAL A 106 -4.38 -2.05 -2.82
N ALA A 107 -3.57 -3.09 -2.69
CA ALA A 107 -3.11 -3.89 -3.82
C ALA A 107 -3.20 -5.39 -3.48
N PRO A 108 -4.03 -6.15 -4.20
CA PRO A 108 -4.16 -7.58 -3.98
C PRO A 108 -2.87 -8.33 -4.31
N THR A 109 -2.46 -9.23 -3.42
CA THR A 109 -1.36 -10.19 -3.66
C THR A 109 -1.88 -11.59 -3.93
N MET A 110 -3.18 -11.81 -3.78
CA MET A 110 -3.87 -13.07 -4.03
C MET A 110 -5.35 -12.81 -4.27
N ARG A 111 -6.05 -13.74 -4.95
CA ARG A 111 -7.51 -13.62 -5.08
C ARG A 111 -8.22 -13.97 -3.77
N VAL A 112 -7.89 -15.13 -3.22
CA VAL A 112 -8.29 -15.62 -1.90
C VAL A 112 -7.03 -16.01 -1.11
N PRO A 113 -7.08 -16.10 0.24
CA PRO A 113 -5.94 -16.51 1.04
C PRO A 113 -5.26 -17.79 0.53
N ALA A 114 -3.98 -17.68 0.15
CA ALA A 114 -3.16 -18.78 -0.36
C ALA A 114 -1.67 -18.46 -0.20
N ASP A 115 -0.81 -19.48 -0.25
CA ASP A 115 0.63 -19.27 -0.38
C ASP A 115 0.96 -18.71 -1.77
N VAL A 116 1.68 -17.59 -1.78
CA VAL A 116 2.07 -16.85 -2.99
C VAL A 116 3.58 -16.69 -3.14
N SER A 117 4.38 -17.34 -2.30
CA SER A 117 5.85 -17.23 -2.27
C SER A 117 6.51 -17.59 -3.60
N GLY A 118 5.95 -18.55 -4.34
CA GLY A 118 6.42 -18.96 -5.66
C GLY A 118 5.81 -18.21 -6.85
N SER A 119 5.05 -17.14 -6.62
CA SER A 119 4.29 -16.43 -7.65
C SER A 119 4.90 -15.08 -8.04
N VAL A 120 4.41 -14.50 -9.15
CA VAL A 120 4.74 -13.13 -9.58
C VAL A 120 3.92 -12.05 -8.86
N ASN A 121 3.07 -12.43 -7.89
CA ASN A 121 2.04 -11.54 -7.38
C ASN A 121 2.60 -10.33 -6.64
N ALA A 122 3.69 -10.50 -5.86
CA ALA A 122 4.34 -9.38 -5.18
C ALA A 122 4.85 -8.32 -6.17
N TYR A 123 5.43 -8.77 -7.30
CA TYR A 123 5.85 -7.87 -8.38
C TYR A 123 4.67 -7.13 -9.02
N LEU A 124 3.59 -7.86 -9.34
CA LEU A 124 2.40 -7.26 -9.94
C LEU A 124 1.72 -6.25 -9.00
N ALA A 125 1.63 -6.57 -7.70
CA ALA A 125 1.10 -5.67 -6.68
C ALA A 125 1.95 -4.39 -6.56
N MET A 126 3.28 -4.52 -6.44
CA MET A 126 4.19 -3.38 -6.42
C MET A 126 4.03 -2.50 -7.66
N ARG A 127 4.00 -3.10 -8.86
CA ARG A 127 3.79 -2.36 -10.11
C ARG A 127 2.45 -1.62 -10.11
N ALA A 128 1.39 -2.25 -9.61
CA ALA A 128 0.07 -1.63 -9.52
C ALA A 128 0.06 -0.43 -8.57
N ILE A 129 0.67 -0.57 -7.39
CA ILE A 129 0.82 0.51 -6.38
C ILE A 129 1.48 1.74 -7.02
N LEU A 130 2.62 1.56 -7.68
CA LEU A 130 3.37 2.67 -8.28
C LEU A 130 2.57 3.37 -9.38
N ARG A 131 1.87 2.61 -10.22
CA ARG A 131 1.02 3.17 -11.28
C ARG A 131 -0.20 3.91 -10.71
N ALA A 132 -0.79 3.41 -9.63
CA ALA A 132 -1.91 4.06 -8.96
C ALA A 132 -1.49 5.40 -8.36
N VAL A 133 -0.34 5.46 -7.69
CA VAL A 133 0.24 6.71 -7.17
C VAL A 133 0.51 7.71 -8.29
N GLU A 134 1.12 7.27 -9.39
CA GLU A 134 1.38 8.14 -10.54
C GLU A 134 0.08 8.68 -11.15
N ALA A 135 -0.93 7.82 -11.33
CA ALA A 135 -2.24 8.22 -11.85
C ALA A 135 -2.93 9.22 -10.92
N HIS A 136 -2.92 8.97 -9.61
CA HIS A 136 -3.46 9.88 -8.59
C HIS A 136 -2.78 11.24 -8.65
N ASN A 137 -1.44 11.27 -8.65
CA ASN A 137 -0.66 12.51 -8.69
C ASN A 137 -0.87 13.30 -9.98
N ARG A 138 -1.05 12.60 -11.11
CA ARG A 138 -1.36 13.23 -12.40
C ARG A 138 -2.76 13.86 -12.39
N ALA A 139 -3.75 13.19 -11.81
CA ALA A 139 -5.10 13.74 -11.67
C ALA A 139 -5.13 14.97 -10.73
N HIS A 140 -4.31 14.98 -9.69
CA HIS A 140 -4.22 16.07 -8.71
C HIS A 140 -3.11 17.08 -9.00
N LYS A 141 -2.67 17.19 -10.27
CA LYS A 141 -1.66 18.19 -10.68
C LYS A 141 -2.02 19.64 -10.32
N PRO A 142 -3.30 20.08 -10.40
CA PRO A 142 -3.69 21.44 -9.97
C PRO A 142 -3.71 21.64 -8.45
N SER A 143 -3.71 20.56 -7.66
CA SER A 143 -3.80 20.59 -6.20
C SER A 143 -2.59 19.90 -5.56
N PRO A 144 -1.42 20.58 -5.46
CA PRO A 144 -0.19 19.96 -4.99
C PRO A 144 -0.25 19.33 -3.59
N ASN A 145 -1.19 19.77 -2.74
CA ASN A 145 -1.39 19.25 -1.40
C ASN A 145 -2.07 17.86 -1.39
N ASP A 146 -2.79 17.53 -2.45
CA ASP A 146 -3.48 16.24 -2.62
C ASP A 146 -2.60 15.20 -3.32
N GLN A 147 -1.36 15.57 -3.68
CA GLN A 147 -0.40 14.64 -4.23
C GLN A 147 0.24 13.78 -3.13
N ILE A 148 0.47 12.51 -3.44
CA ILE A 148 1.23 11.55 -2.66
C ILE A 148 2.71 11.79 -2.95
N ARG A 149 3.46 12.30 -1.98
CA ARG A 149 4.89 12.60 -2.12
C ARG A 149 5.77 11.61 -1.38
N SER A 150 5.21 10.83 -0.47
CA SER A 150 5.89 9.79 0.28
C SER A 150 5.00 8.55 0.44
N LEU A 151 5.60 7.38 0.21
CA LEU A 151 4.94 6.08 0.20
C LEU A 151 5.73 5.08 1.04
N ALA A 152 5.07 4.44 1.99
CA ALA A 152 5.61 3.28 2.69
C ALA A 152 5.02 1.97 2.15
N ILE A 153 5.86 0.93 2.04
CA ILE A 153 5.48 -0.37 1.48
C ILE A 153 6.05 -1.49 2.38
N PRO A 154 5.20 -2.45 2.82
CA PRO A 154 5.64 -3.63 3.57
C PRO A 154 6.15 -4.76 2.67
#